data_AF-A0A7J0AF26-F1
#
_entry.id   AF-A0A7J0AF26-F1
#
_cell.length_a   1.000
_cell.length_b   1.000
_cell.length_c   1.000
_cell.angle_alpha   90.00
_cell.angle_beta   90.00
_cell.angle_gamma   90.00
#
_symmetry.space_group_name_H-M   'P 1'
#
loop_
_entity.id
_entity.type
_entity.pdbx_description
1 polymer ?
#
loop_
_entity_poly.entity_id
_entity_poly.type
_entity_poly.pdbx_seq_one_letter_code
_entity_poly.pdbx_strand_id
1 'polypeptide(L)'
;MDYGIGCISVYDPVDMMPYRDLPITEQTRFKKLGKEMKAEFKWLAASLTMEYWNENRQIPFGEEMSKLRTRFLRMFAEEYSILLKDDTELKNYLLTLVISTINKQLKSEKEKQT
;
A
#
# COMPACT_ATOMS: atom_id res chain seq x y z
N MET A 1 -26.89 -0.73 58.74
CA MET A 1 -26.08 -0.16 57.66
C MET A 1 -25.13 -1.26 57.23
N ASP A 2 -25.56 -2.06 56.27
CA ASP A 2 -24.77 -3.14 55.67
C ASP A 2 -24.75 -2.86 54.17
N TYR A 3 -23.57 -2.49 53.68
CA TYR A 3 -23.30 -2.19 52.28
C TYR A 3 -22.96 -3.51 51.59
N GLY A 4 -23.86 -4.00 50.73
CA GLY A 4 -23.72 -5.35 50.15
C GLY A 4 -24.22 -5.46 48.73
N ILE A 5 -23.65 -4.64 47.85
CA ILE A 5 -23.40 -4.89 46.42
C ILE A 5 -24.58 -5.47 45.62
N GLY A 6 -25.24 -4.57 44.89
CA GLY A 6 -26.22 -4.89 43.85
C GLY A 6 -25.73 -6.00 42.94
N CYS A 7 -26.65 -6.93 42.66
CA CYS A 7 -26.46 -8.08 41.79
C CYS A 7 -25.69 -7.65 40.54
N ILE A 8 -24.44 -8.11 40.52
CA ILE A 8 -23.54 -8.22 39.39
C ILE A 8 -24.38 -8.64 38.20
N SER A 9 -24.58 -7.73 37.24
CA SER A 9 -25.11 -8.06 35.93
C SER A 9 -24.23 -9.20 35.41
N VAL A 10 -24.81 -10.39 35.29
CA VAL A 10 -24.15 -11.57 34.74
C VAL A 10 -23.70 -11.16 33.35
N TYR A 11 -22.42 -10.84 33.22
CA TYR A 11 -21.78 -10.63 31.95
C TYR A 11 -21.94 -11.95 31.20
N ASP A 12 -22.79 -11.95 30.18
CA ASP A 12 -22.97 -13.10 29.31
C ASP A 12 -21.63 -13.35 28.59
N PRO A 13 -20.90 -14.44 28.90
CA PRO A 13 -19.55 -14.65 28.36
C PRO A 13 -19.58 -15.02 26.87
N VAL A 14 -20.75 -15.07 26.24
CA VAL A 14 -20.94 -15.50 24.85
C VAL A 14 -20.76 -14.35 23.84
N ASP A 15 -20.64 -13.10 24.28
CA ASP A 15 -20.42 -11.95 23.37
C ASP A 15 -18.95 -11.51 23.27
N MET A 16 -18.03 -12.26 23.88
CA MET A 16 -16.62 -12.20 23.45
C MET A 16 -16.50 -13.07 22.19
N MET A 17 -16.84 -12.50 21.03
CA MET A 17 -16.27 -12.99 19.77
C MET A 17 -14.79 -13.23 20.03
N PRO A 18 -14.26 -14.46 19.84
CA PRO A 18 -12.82 -14.62 19.89
C PRO A 18 -12.29 -13.64 18.85
N TYR A 19 -11.45 -12.70 19.29
CA TYR A 19 -10.67 -11.89 18.37
C TYR A 19 -9.92 -12.93 17.55
N ARG A 20 -10.46 -13.25 16.37
CA ARG A 20 -9.73 -14.04 15.40
C ARG A 20 -8.58 -13.13 15.11
N ASP A 21 -7.42 -13.40 15.70
CA ASP A 21 -6.15 -12.92 15.20
C ASP A 21 -6.26 -13.06 13.70
N LEU A 22 -6.45 -11.93 13.00
CA LEU A 22 -6.56 -11.94 11.55
C LEU A 22 -5.30 -12.67 11.09
N PRO A 23 -5.43 -13.89 10.56
CA PRO A 23 -4.31 -14.78 10.40
C PRO A 23 -3.33 -14.05 9.52
N ILE A 24 -2.13 -13.80 10.06
CA ILE A 24 -0.97 -13.17 9.44
C ILE A 24 -1.22 -13.00 7.95
N THR A 25 -1.69 -11.82 7.54
CA THR A 25 -2.19 -11.54 6.20
C THR A 25 -1.20 -12.13 5.20
N GLU A 26 -1.61 -13.12 4.42
CA GLU A 26 -0.68 -13.91 3.61
C GLU A 26 0.07 -12.99 2.64
N GLN A 27 1.31 -12.64 3.00
CA GLN A 27 2.09 -11.69 2.23
C GLN A 27 2.54 -12.34 0.92
N THR A 28 2.01 -11.84 -0.18
CA THR A 28 2.34 -12.29 -1.52
C THR A 28 3.63 -11.61 -1.98
N ARG A 29 4.58 -12.40 -2.47
CA ARG A 29 5.78 -11.86 -3.12
C ARG A 29 5.41 -11.32 -4.50
N PHE A 30 6.01 -10.21 -4.91
CA PHE A 30 5.79 -9.64 -6.23
C PHE A 30 5.93 -10.66 -7.39
N LYS A 31 6.88 -11.60 -7.33
CA LYS A 31 7.02 -12.66 -8.35
C LYS A 31 5.77 -13.52 -8.54
N LYS A 32 5.06 -13.79 -7.44
CA LYS A 32 3.87 -14.64 -7.42
C LYS A 32 2.65 -13.96 -8.03
N LEU A 33 2.70 -12.64 -8.25
CA LEU A 33 1.63 -11.94 -8.95
C LEU A 33 1.50 -12.47 -10.39
N GLY A 34 0.25 -12.74 -10.79
CA GLY A 34 -0.12 -13.07 -12.16
C GLY A 34 0.20 -11.93 -13.14
N LYS A 35 0.13 -12.21 -14.45
CA LYS A 35 0.42 -11.22 -15.50
C LYS A 35 -0.50 -10.00 -15.41
N GLU A 36 -1.78 -10.22 -15.13
CA GLU A 36 -2.80 -9.18 -14.98
C GLU A 36 -2.51 -8.31 -13.75
N MET A 37 -2.31 -8.92 -12.58
CA MET A 37 -1.96 -8.18 -11.36
C MET A 37 -0.65 -7.41 -11.48
N LYS A 38 0.32 -7.89 -12.26
CA LYS A 38 1.54 -7.14 -12.57
C LYS A 38 1.27 -5.94 -13.48
N ALA A 39 0.27 -5.99 -14.35
CA ALA A 39 -0.14 -4.84 -15.15
C ALA A 39 -0.85 -3.79 -14.29
N GLU A 40 -1.78 -4.22 -13.43
CA GLU A 40 -2.46 -3.38 -12.44
C GLU A 40 -1.45 -2.70 -11.50
N PHE A 41 -0.51 -3.48 -10.97
CA PHE A 41 0.61 -2.96 -10.17
C PHE A 41 1.36 -1.83 -10.88
N LYS A 42 1.72 -2.04 -12.15
CA LYS A 42 2.43 -1.03 -12.95
C LYS A 42 1.58 0.21 -13.16
N TRP A 43 0.30 0.04 -13.43
CA TRP A 43 -0.63 1.13 -13.68
C TRP A 43 -0.82 1.98 -12.42
N LEU A 44 -1.09 1.34 -11.28
CA LEU A 44 -1.23 2.03 -9.99
C LEU A 44 0.07 2.75 -9.59
N ALA A 45 1.23 2.10 -9.77
CA ALA A 45 2.52 2.70 -9.47
C ALA A 45 2.78 3.93 -10.34
N ALA A 46 2.47 3.84 -11.64
CA ALA A 46 2.61 4.97 -12.55
C ALA A 46 1.64 6.11 -12.19
N SER A 47 0.38 5.80 -11.85
CA SER A 47 -0.62 6.78 -11.44
C SER A 47 -0.17 7.57 -10.20
N LEU A 48 0.28 6.87 -9.16
CA LEU A 48 0.77 7.52 -7.93
C LEU A 48 2.05 8.32 -8.16
N THR A 49 2.92 7.83 -9.05
CA THR A 49 4.12 8.58 -9.44
C THR A 49 3.76 9.88 -10.15
N MET A 50 2.77 9.84 -11.04
CA MET A 50 2.29 11.01 -11.78
C MET A 50 1.62 12.03 -10.86
N GLU A 51 0.83 11.59 -9.89
CA GLU A 51 0.24 12.44 -8.86
C GLU A 51 1.36 13.17 -8.08
N TYR A 52 2.34 12.42 -7.58
CA TYR A 52 3.48 13.00 -6.87
C TYR A 52 4.28 13.98 -7.74
N TRP A 53 4.53 13.63 -9.00
CA TRP A 53 5.25 14.47 -9.95
C TRP A 53 4.49 15.76 -10.26
N ASN A 54 3.16 15.70 -10.40
CA ASN A 54 2.35 16.87 -10.69
C ASN A 54 2.35 17.87 -9.52
N GLU A 55 2.35 17.37 -8.29
CA GLU A 55 2.36 18.19 -7.07
C GLU A 55 3.74 18.76 -6.75
N ASN A 56 4.79 17.94 -6.80
CA ASN A 56 6.12 18.31 -6.31
C ASN A 56 7.10 18.68 -7.43
N ARG A 57 6.85 18.24 -8.68
CA ARG A 57 7.76 18.31 -9.83
C ARG A 57 9.18 17.81 -9.54
N GLN A 58 9.27 16.78 -8.68
CA GLN A 58 10.52 16.19 -8.23
C GLN A 58 10.47 14.66 -8.25
N ILE A 59 11.65 14.04 -8.33
CA ILE A 59 11.78 12.59 -8.20
C ILE A 59 11.74 12.24 -6.72
N PRO A 60 10.80 11.39 -6.26
CA PRO A 60 10.74 11.00 -4.86
C PRO A 60 11.99 10.18 -4.49
N PHE A 61 12.62 10.55 -3.38
CA PHE A 61 13.83 9.91 -2.86
C PHE A 61 13.77 9.80 -1.34
N GLY A 62 14.51 8.84 -0.77
CA GLY A 62 14.62 8.67 0.68
C GLY A 62 13.28 8.47 1.39
N GLU A 63 12.91 9.43 2.24
CA GLU A 63 11.67 9.40 3.02
C GLU A 63 10.43 9.51 2.11
N GLU A 64 10.45 10.38 1.10
CA GLU A 64 9.32 10.58 0.18
C GLU A 64 9.05 9.32 -0.64
N MET A 65 10.11 8.64 -1.08
CA MET A 65 9.98 7.33 -1.75
C MET A 65 9.40 6.26 -0.80
N SER A 66 9.73 6.33 0.49
CA SER A 66 9.18 5.42 1.49
C SER A 66 7.70 5.71 1.78
N LYS A 67 7.30 6.99 1.86
CA LYS A 67 5.89 7.40 1.96
C LYS A 67 5.10 6.95 0.74
N LEU A 68 5.62 7.17 -0.47
CA LEU A 68 5.00 6.70 -1.72
C LEU A 68 4.84 5.19 -1.72
N ARG A 69 5.88 4.44 -1.29
CA ARG A 69 5.81 2.97 -1.19
C ARG A 69 4.74 2.50 -0.21
N THR A 70 4.69 3.07 1.00
CA THR A 70 3.67 2.72 1.99
C THR A 70 2.27 3.05 1.49
N ARG A 71 2.09 4.22 0.86
CA ARG A 71 0.82 4.65 0.26
C ARG A 71 0.39 3.71 -0.88
N PHE A 72 1.32 3.33 -1.75
CA PHE A 72 1.11 2.36 -2.83
C PHE A 72 0.68 0.99 -2.27
N LEU A 73 1.43 0.45 -1.31
CA LEU A 73 1.17 -0.86 -0.72
C LEU A 73 -0.20 -0.92 -0.04
N ARG A 74 -0.56 0.15 0.67
CA ARG A 74 -1.87 0.28 1.30
C ARG A 74 -3.00 0.27 0.27
N MET A 75 -2.94 1.12 -0.76
CA MET A 75 -3.95 1.14 -1.81
C MET A 75 -4.03 -0.18 -2.57
N PHE A 76 -2.90 -0.82 -2.86
CA PHE A 76 -2.90 -2.11 -3.54
C PHE A 76 -3.56 -3.22 -2.70
N ALA A 77 -3.33 -3.21 -1.38
CA ALA A 77 -3.98 -4.15 -0.47
C ALA A 77 -5.48 -3.85 -0.32
N GLU A 78 -5.88 -2.59 -0.29
CA GLU A 78 -7.29 -2.16 -0.23
C GLU A 78 -8.06 -2.53 -1.49
N GLU A 79 -7.50 -2.25 -2.68
CA GLU A 79 -8.17 -2.46 -3.96
C GLU A 79 -8.21 -3.94 -4.38
N TYR A 80 -7.08 -4.65 -4.25
CA TYR A 80 -6.96 -6.02 -4.75
C TYR A 80 -7.06 -7.09 -3.66
N SER A 81 -7.21 -6.69 -2.38
CA SER A 81 -7.16 -7.61 -1.22
C SER A 81 -5.88 -8.46 -1.16
N ILE A 82 -4.80 -8.00 -1.81
CA ILE A 82 -3.49 -8.69 -1.85
C ILE A 82 -2.48 -7.86 -1.08
N LEU A 83 -2.03 -8.39 0.06
CA LEU A 83 -0.94 -7.78 0.78
C LEU A 83 0.40 -8.17 0.14
N LEU A 84 1.13 -7.19 -0.39
CA LEU A 84 2.45 -7.41 -0.95
C LEU A 84 3.54 -7.33 0.12
N LYS A 85 4.52 -8.24 0.01
CA LYS A 85 5.70 -8.21 0.86
C LYS A 85 6.61 -7.03 0.48
N ASP A 86 6.97 -6.19 1.45
CA ASP A 86 7.93 -5.07 1.27
C ASP A 86 9.39 -5.57 1.26
N ASP A 87 9.69 -6.51 0.38
CA ASP A 87 11.04 -7.04 0.19
C ASP A 87 11.87 -6.18 -0.80
N THR A 88 13.19 -6.41 -0.81
CA THR A 88 14.14 -5.66 -1.64
C THR A 88 13.79 -5.69 -3.13
N GLU A 89 13.19 -6.78 -3.61
CA GLU A 89 12.81 -6.87 -5.02
C GLU A 89 11.63 -5.94 -5.33
N LEU A 90 10.60 -5.94 -4.49
CA LEU A 90 9.49 -5.00 -4.63
C LEU A 90 10.00 -3.56 -4.61
N LYS A 91 10.89 -3.23 -3.67
CA LYS A 91 11.48 -1.87 -3.54
C LYS A 91 12.22 -1.45 -4.81
N ASN A 92 13.08 -2.32 -5.33
CA ASN A 92 13.85 -2.05 -6.55
C ASN A 92 12.94 -1.94 -7.78
N TYR A 93 11.92 -2.78 -7.85
CA TYR A 93 10.97 -2.77 -8.95
C TYR A 93 10.14 -1.48 -8.96
N LEU A 94 9.58 -1.11 -7.81
CA LEU A 94 8.82 0.13 -7.65
C LEU A 94 9.69 1.36 -7.96
N LEU A 95 10.93 1.40 -7.46
CA LEU A 95 11.87 2.48 -7.77
C LEU A 95 12.13 2.60 -9.28
N THR A 96 12.35 1.46 -9.95
CA THR A 96 12.56 1.44 -11.41
C THR A 96 11.33 1.97 -12.16
N LEU A 97 10.12 1.61 -11.73
CA LEU A 97 8.87 2.10 -12.33
C LEU A 97 8.69 3.60 -12.13
N VAL A 98 8.96 4.10 -10.92
CA VAL A 98 8.89 5.54 -10.61
C VAL A 98 9.83 6.32 -11.54
N ILE A 99 11.10 5.93 -11.58
CA ILE A 99 12.12 6.58 -12.41
C ILE A 99 11.71 6.51 -13.90
N SER A 100 11.28 5.34 -14.37
CA SER A 100 10.86 5.17 -15.77
C SER A 100 9.64 6.03 -16.12
N THR A 101 8.69 6.19 -15.20
CA THR A 101 7.47 6.98 -15.42
C THR A 101 7.82 8.46 -15.52
N ILE A 102 8.62 8.96 -14.58
CA ILE A 102 9.09 10.36 -14.59
C ILE A 102 9.93 10.65 -15.82
N ASN A 103 10.83 9.74 -16.22
CA ASN A 103 11.64 9.92 -17.42
C ASN A 103 10.80 10.02 -18.69
N LYS A 104 9.73 9.21 -18.81
CA LYS A 104 8.78 9.31 -19.93
C LYS A 104 8.04 10.63 -19.93
N GLN A 105 7.62 11.10 -18.75
CA GLN A 105 6.97 12.39 -18.59
C GLN A 105 7.90 13.54 -19.00
N LEU A 106 9.13 13.56 -18.50
CA LEU A 106 10.16 14.54 -18.86
C LEU A 106 10.47 14.56 -20.36
N LYS A 107 10.55 13.37 -21.00
CA LYS A 107 10.76 13.29 -22.45
C LYS A 107 9.57 13.88 -23.21
N SER A 108 8.36 13.54 -22.80
CA SER A 108 7.12 14.04 -23.42
C SER A 108 6.97 15.55 -23.28
N GLU A 109 7.42 16.13 -22.15
CA GLU A 109 7.44 17.58 -21.95
C GLU A 109 8.44 18.28 -22.86
N LYS A 110 9.63 17.68 -23.07
CA LYS A 110 10.64 18.22 -24.01
C LYS A 110 10.17 18.17 -25.46
N GLU A 111 9.54 17.07 -25.87
CA GLU A 111 9.03 16.89 -27.23
C GLU A 111 7.90 17.88 -27.57
N LYS A 112 7.11 18.32 -26.59
CA LYS A 112 6.04 19.33 -26.80
C LYS A 112 6.56 20.77 -26.87
N GLN A 113 7.80 21.02 -26.45
CA GLN A 113 8.43 22.35 -26.48
C GLN A 113 9.24 22.60 -27.76
N THR A 114 9.38 21.59 -28.62
CA THR A 114 10.10 21.65 -29.92
C THR A 114 9.10 21.79 -31.06
#